data_AF-A0A8T0JA71-F1
#
_entry.id   AF-A0A8T0JA71-F1
#
_cell.length_a   1.000
_cell.length_b   1.000
_cell.length_c   1.000
_cell.angle_alpha   90.00
_cell.angle_beta   90.00
_cell.angle_gamma   90.00
#
_symmetry.space_group_name_H-M   'P 1'
#
loop_
_entity.id
_entity.type
_entity.pdbx_description
1 polymer ?
#
loop_
_entity_poly.entity_id
_entity_poly.type
_entity_poly.pdbx_seq_one_letter_code
_entity_poly.pdbx_strand_id
1 'polypeptide(L)'
;MIDHTKKLVQEKFNTGNGYSYDAEVVYGDTDSVMVQFGTPEVEEAMNLGREAAQHISDTFTKPIKLEFEKVYWPYLLISKKRYAGLLWTKPEKYDKMDTKGIETVRRDNCLLVKNLVTECLHKILIDRDIPGAVQFVKNTISDLLMNRMDLSLLVITKGLTKAGDAYENKTAHVELAERMRKVDTKQHAESQSLVS
;
A
#
# COMPACT_ATOMS: atom_id res chain seq x y z
N MET A 1 2.87 -19.75 -14.26
CA MET A 1 3.13 -20.14 -12.85
C MET A 1 1.99 -19.64 -11.95
N ILE A 2 1.70 -18.34 -11.93
CA ILE A 2 0.63 -17.78 -11.11
C ILE A 2 -0.77 -18.34 -11.43
N ASP A 3 -1.12 -18.51 -12.71
CA ASP A 3 -2.41 -19.10 -13.10
C ASP A 3 -2.53 -20.57 -12.70
N HIS A 4 -1.41 -21.29 -12.71
CA HIS A 4 -1.33 -22.68 -12.25
C HIS A 4 -1.54 -22.75 -10.73
N THR A 5 -0.84 -21.92 -9.97
CA THR A 5 -1.03 -21.75 -8.52
C THR A 5 -2.49 -21.42 -8.20
N LYS A 6 -3.09 -20.47 -8.91
CA LYS A 6 -4.49 -20.08 -8.73
C LYS A 6 -5.43 -21.28 -8.91
N LYS A 7 -5.27 -22.01 -10.00
CA LYS A 7 -6.10 -23.18 -10.29
C LYS A 7 -5.99 -24.24 -9.19
N LEU A 8 -4.77 -24.58 -8.78
CA LEU A 8 -4.54 -25.60 -7.74
C LEU A 8 -5.12 -25.22 -6.38
N VAL A 9 -5.04 -23.94 -5.99
CA VAL A 9 -5.65 -23.45 -4.75
C VAL A 9 -7.16 -23.69 -4.77
N GLN A 10 -7.84 -23.27 -5.83
CA GLN A 10 -9.29 -23.35 -5.93
C GLN A 10 -9.79 -24.80 -6.09
N GLU A 11 -9.02 -25.65 -6.79
CA GLU A 11 -9.36 -27.07 -6.97
C GLU A 11 -9.17 -27.91 -5.70
N LYS A 12 -8.21 -27.55 -4.84
CA LYS A 12 -7.96 -28.27 -3.59
C LYS A 12 -8.84 -27.75 -2.45
N PHE A 13 -8.78 -26.44 -2.17
CA PHE A 13 -9.39 -25.83 -0.99
C PHE A 13 -10.84 -25.43 -1.28
N ASN A 14 -11.72 -26.42 -1.40
CA ASN A 14 -13.15 -26.21 -1.59
C ASN A 14 -13.99 -27.18 -0.76
N THR A 15 -15.27 -26.84 -0.63
CA THR A 15 -16.27 -27.60 0.12
C THR A 15 -16.47 -29.02 -0.39
N GLY A 16 -16.29 -29.25 -1.69
CA GLY A 16 -16.34 -30.59 -2.30
C GLY A 16 -15.27 -31.55 -1.78
N ASN A 17 -14.11 -31.01 -1.35
CA ASN A 17 -13.00 -31.77 -0.78
C ASN A 17 -13.01 -31.80 0.76
N GLY A 18 -14.09 -31.36 1.40
CA GLY A 18 -14.26 -31.42 2.86
C GLY A 18 -13.73 -30.20 3.63
N TYR A 19 -13.37 -29.11 2.94
CA TYR A 19 -13.07 -27.84 3.61
C TYR A 19 -14.35 -27.07 3.96
N SER A 20 -14.28 -26.18 4.95
CA SER A 20 -15.45 -25.42 5.41
C SER A 20 -15.94 -24.37 4.41
N TYR A 21 -15.06 -23.89 3.53
CA TYR A 21 -15.34 -22.81 2.57
C TYR A 21 -14.62 -23.06 1.25
N ASP A 22 -15.09 -22.39 0.20
CA ASP A 22 -14.42 -22.35 -1.10
C ASP A 22 -13.38 -21.22 -1.11
N ALA A 23 -12.12 -21.57 -1.34
CA ALA A 23 -11.04 -20.60 -1.42
C ALA A 23 -11.06 -19.84 -2.75
N GLU A 24 -10.79 -18.54 -2.70
CA GLU A 24 -10.70 -17.67 -3.87
C GLU A 24 -9.38 -16.91 -3.90
N VAL A 25 -8.75 -16.80 -5.07
CA VAL A 25 -7.57 -15.95 -5.26
C VAL A 25 -8.01 -14.53 -5.62
N VAL A 26 -7.90 -13.62 -4.65
CA VAL A 26 -8.38 -12.23 -4.76
C VAL A 26 -7.37 -11.27 -5.38
N TYR A 27 -6.08 -11.61 -5.34
CA TYR A 27 -5.02 -10.79 -5.92
C TYR A 27 -3.76 -11.60 -6.20
N GLY A 28 -2.91 -11.10 -7.10
CA GLY A 28 -1.57 -11.61 -7.31
C GLY A 28 -0.66 -10.57 -7.95
N ASP A 29 0.62 -10.56 -7.56
CA ASP A 29 1.64 -9.66 -8.11
C ASP A 29 2.93 -10.42 -8.32
N THR A 30 3.31 -10.60 -9.59
CA THR A 30 4.52 -11.29 -10.11
C THR A 30 4.81 -12.68 -9.52
N ASP A 31 5.20 -12.72 -8.25
CA ASP A 31 5.68 -13.85 -7.47
C ASP A 31 4.81 -14.16 -6.24
N SER A 32 3.77 -13.38 -5.98
CA SER A 32 2.87 -13.54 -4.83
C SER A 32 1.42 -13.74 -5.24
N VAL A 33 0.68 -14.54 -4.46
CA VAL A 33 -0.77 -14.73 -4.57
C VAL A 33 -1.42 -14.47 -3.22
N MET A 34 -2.58 -13.83 -3.24
CA MET A 34 -3.40 -13.59 -2.05
C MET A 34 -4.66 -14.43 -2.16
N VAL A 35 -4.84 -15.31 -1.18
CA VAL A 35 -5.94 -16.28 -1.14
C VAL A 35 -6.87 -15.91 0.01
N GLN A 36 -8.16 -15.82 -0.29
CA GLN A 36 -9.22 -15.73 0.69
C GLN A 36 -9.76 -17.14 0.94
N PHE A 37 -9.45 -17.71 2.10
CA PHE A 37 -9.91 -19.05 2.49
C PHE A 37 -11.32 -19.08 3.10
N GLY A 38 -11.95 -17.93 3.33
CA GLY A 38 -13.31 -17.82 3.87
C GLY A 38 -13.44 -17.91 5.40
N THR A 39 -12.46 -18.49 6.10
CA THR A 39 -12.46 -18.53 7.58
C THR A 39 -12.33 -17.13 8.20
N PRO A 40 -13.07 -16.83 9.29
CA PRO A 40 -12.90 -15.60 10.06
C PRO A 40 -11.70 -15.63 11.01
N GLU A 41 -11.14 -16.82 11.29
CA GLU A 41 -10.08 -17.00 12.28
C GLU A 41 -8.69 -16.87 11.64
N VAL A 42 -7.85 -15.99 12.20
CA VAL A 42 -6.51 -15.73 11.68
C VAL A 42 -5.62 -16.98 11.77
N GLU A 43 -5.71 -17.73 12.88
CA GLU A 43 -4.92 -18.95 13.08
C GLU A 43 -5.24 -20.03 12.05
N GLU A 44 -6.53 -20.25 11.78
CA GLU A 44 -6.98 -21.19 10.76
C GLU A 44 -6.50 -20.76 9.37
N ALA A 45 -6.64 -19.48 9.02
CA ALA A 45 -6.14 -18.94 7.75
C ALA A 45 -4.62 -19.13 7.60
N MET A 46 -3.84 -18.98 8.67
CA MET A 46 -2.40 -19.25 8.65
C MET A 46 -2.09 -20.72 8.41
N ASN A 47 -2.82 -21.64 9.05
CA ASN A 47 -2.64 -23.08 8.88
C ASN A 47 -2.98 -23.52 7.45
N LEU A 48 -4.11 -23.05 6.91
CA LEU A 48 -4.49 -23.28 5.51
C LEU A 48 -3.47 -22.69 4.53
N GLY A 49 -2.94 -21.49 4.82
CA GLY A 49 -1.89 -20.86 4.03
C GLY A 49 -0.60 -21.69 3.97
N ARG A 50 -0.16 -22.24 5.11
CA ARG A 50 1.02 -23.14 5.17
C ARG A 50 0.77 -24.44 4.41
N GLU A 51 -0.41 -25.02 4.56
CA GLU A 51 -0.80 -26.23 3.84
C GLU A 51 -0.83 -25.99 2.32
N ALA A 52 -1.40 -24.87 1.88
CA ALA A 52 -1.45 -24.48 0.49
C ALA A 52 -0.04 -24.28 -0.10
N ALA A 53 0.82 -23.54 0.61
CA ALA A 53 2.20 -23.30 0.18
C ALA A 53 2.98 -24.62 0.00
N GLN A 54 2.87 -25.55 0.95
CA GLN A 54 3.52 -26.85 0.86
C GLN A 54 2.97 -27.68 -0.31
N HIS A 55 1.64 -27.82 -0.38
CA HIS A 55 1.00 -28.62 -1.43
C HIS A 55 1.34 -28.14 -2.83
N ILE A 56 1.35 -26.83 -3.04
CA ILE A 56 1.65 -26.24 -4.34
C ILE A 56 3.15 -26.35 -4.64
N SER A 57 4.02 -26.22 -3.65
CA SER A 57 5.47 -26.43 -3.83
C SER A 57 5.77 -27.82 -4.37
N ASP A 58 5.04 -28.84 -3.92
CA ASP A 58 5.23 -30.23 -4.36
C ASP A 58 4.85 -30.46 -5.83
N THR A 59 4.09 -29.54 -6.44
CA THR A 59 3.74 -29.59 -7.87
C THR A 59 4.83 -29.00 -8.78
N PHE A 60 5.78 -28.24 -8.22
CA PHE A 60 6.84 -27.60 -8.97
C PHE A 60 8.14 -28.42 -8.97
N THR A 61 8.92 -28.30 -10.04
CA THR A 61 10.26 -28.90 -10.09
C THR A 61 11.20 -28.16 -9.13
N LYS A 62 11.94 -28.91 -8.31
CA LYS A 62 12.99 -28.35 -7.45
C LYS A 62 13.95 -27.49 -8.28
N PRO A 63 14.40 -26.31 -7.80
CA PRO A 63 14.33 -25.80 -6.42
C PRO A 63 13.16 -24.83 -6.14
N ILE A 64 12.15 -24.77 -7.00
CA ILE A 64 11.04 -23.82 -6.83
C ILE A 64 10.21 -24.23 -5.60
N LYS A 65 9.98 -23.28 -4.69
CA LYS A 65 9.20 -23.47 -3.47
C LYS A 65 8.37 -22.22 -3.18
N LEU A 66 7.11 -22.42 -2.82
CA LEU A 66 6.24 -21.40 -2.27
C LEU A 66 6.30 -21.47 -0.74
N GLU A 67 6.29 -20.31 -0.11
CA GLU A 67 6.27 -20.19 1.34
C GLU A 67 5.10 -19.30 1.77
N PHE A 68 4.42 -19.72 2.82
CA PHE A 68 3.45 -18.85 3.48
C PHE A 68 4.20 -17.72 4.18
N GLU A 69 3.81 -16.48 3.90
CA GLU A 69 4.47 -15.30 4.47
C GLU A 69 3.67 -14.69 5.64
N LYS A 70 2.37 -14.42 5.45
CA LYS A 70 1.54 -13.62 6.35
C LYS A 70 0.06 -13.71 6.02
N VAL A 71 -0.79 -13.30 6.97
CA VAL A 71 -2.23 -13.06 6.78
C VAL A 71 -2.51 -11.55 6.87
N TYR A 72 -3.45 -11.07 6.04
CA TYR A 72 -4.03 -9.74 6.21
C TYR A 72 -5.44 -9.84 6.78
N TRP A 73 -5.68 -9.18 7.92
CA TRP A 73 -7.03 -9.09 8.49
C TRP A 73 -7.18 -7.84 9.38
N PRO A 74 -7.97 -6.83 8.98
CA PRO A 74 -8.67 -6.70 7.72
C PRO A 74 -7.73 -6.41 6.54
N TYR A 75 -8.27 -6.58 5.32
CA TYR A 75 -7.59 -6.30 4.06
C TYR A 75 -8.40 -5.33 3.20
N LEU A 76 -7.73 -4.35 2.59
CA LEU A 76 -8.29 -3.32 1.72
C LEU A 76 -7.49 -3.28 0.41
N LEU A 77 -8.08 -3.79 -0.67
CA LEU A 77 -7.54 -3.71 -2.01
C LEU A 77 -8.19 -2.57 -2.79
N ILE A 78 -7.41 -1.58 -3.22
CA ILE A 78 -7.90 -0.42 -3.97
C ILE A 78 -7.70 -0.65 -5.47
N SER A 79 -6.48 -1.01 -5.86
CA SER A 79 -6.12 -1.33 -7.24
C SER A 79 -4.79 -2.09 -7.28
N LYS A 80 -4.34 -2.47 -8.48
CA LYS A 80 -3.04 -3.15 -8.64
C LYS A 80 -1.92 -2.34 -8.01
N LYS A 81 -1.10 -3.00 -7.17
CA LYS A 81 -0.02 -2.39 -6.36
C LYS A 81 -0.48 -1.31 -5.37
N ARG A 82 -1.78 -1.20 -5.08
CA ARG A 82 -2.36 -0.24 -4.12
C ARG A 82 -3.31 -0.95 -3.16
N TYR A 83 -2.79 -1.30 -1.99
CA TYR A 83 -3.54 -2.00 -0.95
C TYR A 83 -3.02 -1.70 0.46
N ALA A 84 -3.87 -1.93 1.45
CA ALA A 84 -3.56 -1.81 2.87
C ALA A 84 -4.16 -2.99 3.65
N GLY A 85 -3.58 -3.30 4.80
CA GLY A 85 -4.17 -4.27 5.72
C GLY A 85 -3.39 -4.34 7.02
N LEU A 86 -4.00 -4.91 8.05
CA LEU A 86 -3.24 -5.28 9.24
C LEU A 86 -2.53 -6.60 8.96
N LEU A 87 -1.22 -6.59 9.13
CA LEU A 87 -0.33 -7.71 8.86
C LEU A 87 -0.21 -8.58 10.10
N TRP A 88 -0.45 -9.88 9.93
CA TRP A 88 -0.32 -10.89 10.98
C TRP A 88 0.71 -11.93 10.56
N THR A 89 1.79 -12.04 11.33
CA THR A 89 2.73 -13.18 11.27
C THR A 89 2.45 -14.24 12.33
N LYS A 90 1.75 -13.86 13.41
CA LYS A 90 1.28 -14.72 14.48
C LYS A 90 -0.21 -14.48 14.76
N PRO A 91 -0.96 -15.48 15.27
CA PRO A 91 -2.41 -15.37 15.39
C PRO A 91 -2.89 -14.45 16.52
N GLU A 92 -2.06 -14.16 17.53
CA GLU A 92 -2.51 -13.49 18.75
C GLU A 92 -2.67 -11.98 18.58
N LYS A 93 -1.82 -11.35 17.76
CA LYS A 93 -1.81 -9.89 17.55
C LYS A 93 -1.23 -9.54 16.19
N TYR A 94 -1.82 -8.54 15.53
CA TYR A 94 -1.24 -7.94 14.35
C TYR A 94 0.09 -7.25 14.66
N ASP A 95 1.01 -7.31 13.70
CA ASP A 95 2.34 -6.72 13.83
C ASP A 95 2.31 -5.22 13.56
N LYS A 96 1.69 -4.84 12.43
CA LYS A 96 1.56 -3.45 11.98
C LYS A 96 0.51 -3.31 10.87
N MET A 97 0.12 -2.07 10.60
CA MET A 97 -0.57 -1.72 9.36
C MET A 97 0.44 -1.68 8.21
N ASP A 98 0.26 -2.52 7.20
CA ASP A 98 1.05 -2.48 5.96
C ASP A 98 0.28 -1.72 4.88
N THR A 99 0.99 -0.87 4.14
CA THR A 99 0.44 -0.09 3.03
C THR A 99 1.38 -0.18 1.84
N LYS A 100 0.88 -0.62 0.69
CA LYS A 100 1.64 -0.70 -0.56
C LYS A 100 1.06 0.27 -1.57
N GLY A 101 1.90 1.14 -2.13
CA GLY A 101 1.55 2.07 -3.22
C GLY A 101 0.49 3.13 -2.90
N ILE A 102 0.02 3.22 -1.66
CA ILE A 102 -0.86 4.28 -1.17
C ILE A 102 -0.03 5.54 -0.89
N GLU A 103 -0.69 6.69 -0.94
CA GLU A 103 -0.16 8.04 -0.69
C GLU A 103 0.69 8.13 0.58
N THR A 104 0.41 7.30 1.60
CA THR A 104 1.15 7.25 2.87
C THR A 104 2.64 6.93 2.72
N VAL A 105 3.02 6.14 1.71
CA VAL A 105 4.40 5.72 1.44
C VAL A 105 5.03 6.46 0.26
N ARG A 106 4.26 7.31 -0.41
CA ARG A 106 4.74 8.12 -1.54
C ARG A 106 5.33 9.44 -1.05
N ARG A 107 6.38 9.92 -1.72
CA ARG A 107 7.11 11.15 -1.35
C ARG A 107 6.72 12.37 -2.18
N ASP A 108 5.89 12.19 -3.19
CA ASP A 108 5.47 13.23 -4.15
C ASP A 108 4.19 13.97 -3.74
N ASN A 109 3.66 13.68 -2.54
CA ASN A 109 2.49 14.32 -1.96
C ASN A 109 2.88 15.17 -0.75
N CYS A 110 2.05 16.16 -0.42
CA CYS A 110 2.23 16.96 0.79
C CYS A 110 1.97 16.15 2.06
N LEU A 111 2.52 16.62 3.18
CA LEU A 111 2.40 15.95 4.47
C LEU A 111 0.94 15.88 4.95
N LEU A 112 0.11 16.86 4.62
CA LEU A 112 -1.33 16.85 4.90
C LEU A 112 -2.00 15.59 4.36
N VAL A 113 -1.80 15.27 3.08
CA VAL A 113 -2.43 14.11 2.44
C VAL A 113 -1.93 12.81 3.08
N LYS A 114 -0.63 12.73 3.36
CA LYS A 114 -0.04 11.56 4.04
C LYS A 114 -0.66 11.33 5.42
N ASN A 115 -0.77 12.38 6.23
CA ASN A 115 -1.38 12.30 7.57
C ASN A 115 -2.86 11.94 7.47
N LEU A 116 -3.61 12.62 6.59
CA LEU A 116 -5.03 12.40 6.38
C LEU A 116 -5.33 10.94 6.03
N VAL A 117 -4.63 10.38 5.03
CA VAL A 117 -4.84 8.99 4.61
C VAL A 117 -4.40 8.01 5.69
N THR A 118 -3.33 8.29 6.42
CA THR A 118 -2.84 7.42 7.51
C THR A 118 -3.88 7.31 8.62
N GLU A 119 -4.43 8.43 9.07
CA GLU A 119 -5.47 8.48 10.10
C GLU A 119 -6.78 7.85 9.62
N CYS A 120 -7.18 8.07 8.36
CA CYS A 120 -8.33 7.38 7.78
C CYS A 120 -8.16 5.85 7.77
N LEU A 121 -6.98 5.36 7.38
CA LEU A 121 -6.69 3.93 7.40
C LEU A 121 -6.70 3.38 8.84
N HIS A 122 -6.16 4.12 9.81
CA HIS A 122 -6.23 3.75 11.22
C HIS A 122 -7.69 3.60 11.68
N LYS A 123 -8.51 4.61 11.44
CA LYS A 123 -9.93 4.61 11.82
C LYS A 123 -10.71 3.47 11.19
N ILE A 124 -10.44 3.16 9.92
CA ILE A 124 -11.17 2.13 9.17
C ILE A 124 -10.69 0.71 9.55
N LEU A 125 -9.37 0.49 9.62
CA LEU A 125 -8.80 -0.85 9.75
C LEU A 125 -8.61 -1.28 11.22
N ILE A 126 -8.32 -0.33 12.10
CA ILE A 126 -8.06 -0.59 13.54
C ILE A 126 -9.32 -0.27 14.34
N ASP A 127 -9.78 0.98 14.31
CA ASP A 127 -10.89 1.43 15.15
C ASP A 127 -12.26 0.92 14.67
N ARG A 128 -12.33 0.45 13.41
CA ARG A 128 -13.56 0.04 12.71
C ARG A 128 -14.64 1.12 12.70
N ASP A 129 -14.24 2.38 12.70
CA ASP A 129 -15.10 3.56 12.79
C ASP A 129 -15.10 4.34 11.46
N ILE A 130 -15.95 3.89 10.53
CA ILE A 130 -16.15 4.56 9.24
C ILE A 130 -16.75 5.97 9.44
N PRO A 131 -17.80 6.18 10.27
CA PRO A 131 -18.32 7.52 10.53
C PRO A 131 -17.27 8.50 11.08
N GLY A 132 -16.41 8.05 12.00
CA GLY A 132 -15.32 8.86 12.53
C GLY A 132 -14.27 9.20 11.48
N ALA A 133 -13.95 8.28 10.57
CA ALA A 133 -13.08 8.56 9.43
C ALA A 133 -13.69 9.65 8.52
N VAL A 134 -14.99 9.55 8.21
CA VAL A 134 -15.70 10.56 7.41
C VAL A 134 -15.69 11.92 8.10
N GLN A 135 -15.96 11.96 9.40
CA GLN A 135 -15.95 13.21 10.17
C GLN A 135 -14.56 13.84 10.22
N PHE A 136 -13.51 13.04 10.39
CA PHE A 136 -12.13 13.50 10.36
C PHE A 136 -11.76 14.16 9.02
N VAL A 137 -12.15 13.55 7.91
CA VAL A 137 -11.96 14.14 6.56
C VAL A 137 -12.69 15.47 6.43
N LYS A 138 -13.97 15.53 6.85
CA LYS A 138 -14.76 16.76 6.79
C LYS A 138 -14.13 17.90 7.60
N ASN A 139 -13.66 17.60 8.81
CA ASN A 139 -12.99 18.58 9.67
C ASN A 139 -11.70 19.08 9.02
N THR A 140 -10.87 18.17 8.48
CA THR A 140 -9.63 18.52 7.79
C THR A 140 -9.89 19.44 6.59
N ILE A 141 -10.92 19.15 5.78
CA ILE A 141 -11.33 20.01 4.66
C ILE A 141 -11.79 21.38 5.17
N SER A 142 -12.57 21.42 6.26
CA SER A 142 -13.02 22.69 6.86
C SER A 142 -11.83 23.53 7.34
N ASP A 143 -10.84 22.92 8.00
CA ASP A 143 -9.66 23.62 8.49
C ASP A 143 -8.80 24.18 7.36
N LEU A 144 -8.68 23.42 6.25
CA LEU A 144 -8.04 23.90 5.03
C LEU A 144 -8.74 25.12 4.46
N LEU A 145 -10.06 25.07 4.30
CA LEU A 145 -10.84 26.17 3.72
C LEU A 145 -10.88 27.42 4.61
N MET A 146 -10.76 27.25 5.92
CA MET A 146 -10.72 28.34 6.90
C MET A 146 -9.30 28.87 7.17
N ASN A 147 -8.28 28.43 6.40
CA ASN A 147 -6.87 28.79 6.62
C ASN A 147 -6.38 28.51 8.05
N ARG A 148 -6.87 27.45 8.69
CA ARG A 148 -6.49 27.03 10.06
C ARG A 148 -5.39 25.98 10.10
N MET A 149 -4.66 25.78 8.99
CA MET A 149 -3.59 24.79 8.89
C MET A 149 -2.24 25.44 8.68
N ASP A 150 -1.21 24.81 9.25
CA ASP A 150 0.16 25.22 9.07
C ASP A 150 0.62 24.96 7.61
N LEU A 151 1.30 25.94 7.02
CA LEU A 151 1.77 25.86 5.63
C LEU A 151 2.79 24.73 5.41
N SER A 152 3.54 24.31 6.44
CA SER A 152 4.47 23.18 6.35
C SER A 152 3.78 21.88 5.95
N LEU A 153 2.48 21.73 6.27
CA LEU A 153 1.69 20.57 5.86
C LEU A 153 1.40 20.54 4.36
N LEU A 154 1.48 21.70 3.68
CA LEU A 154 1.15 21.88 2.28
C LEU A 154 2.38 21.86 1.35
N VAL A 155 3.59 21.82 1.93
CA VAL A 155 4.85 21.74 1.16
C VAL A 155 4.89 20.43 0.37
N ILE A 156 5.24 20.53 -0.91
CA ILE A 156 5.41 19.37 -1.81
C ILE A 156 6.84 19.38 -2.31
N THR A 157 7.54 18.27 -2.12
CA THR A 157 8.92 18.13 -2.55
C THR A 157 9.04 17.23 -3.78
N LYS A 158 9.73 17.71 -4.82
CA LYS A 158 10.08 16.90 -6.00
C LYS A 158 11.57 16.95 -6.29
N GLY A 159 12.13 15.82 -6.72
CA GLY A 159 13.53 15.71 -7.08
C GLY A 159 13.82 16.32 -8.44
N LEU A 160 14.87 17.14 -8.52
CA LEU A 160 15.36 17.73 -9.76
C LEU A 160 16.42 16.78 -10.37
N THR A 161 15.97 15.93 -11.28
CA THR A 161 16.75 14.85 -11.90
C THR A 161 17.59 15.27 -13.10
N LYS A 162 17.25 16.37 -13.78
CA LYS A 162 17.97 16.91 -14.94
C LYS A 162 18.26 18.40 -14.73
N ALA A 163 19.30 18.91 -15.39
CA ALA A 163 19.65 20.33 -15.34
C ALA A 163 19.04 21.10 -16.54
N GLY A 164 18.41 22.24 -16.27
CA GLY A 164 17.94 23.19 -17.28
C GLY A 164 16.98 22.61 -18.33
N ASP A 165 17.20 22.95 -19.59
CA ASP A 165 16.34 22.63 -20.75
C ASP A 165 16.30 21.14 -21.13
N ALA A 166 16.99 20.27 -20.39
CA ALA A 166 16.95 18.82 -20.61
C ALA A 166 15.59 18.17 -20.21
N TYR A 167 14.68 18.97 -19.65
CA TYR A 167 13.28 18.61 -19.48
C TYR A 167 12.48 18.95 -20.74
N GLU A 168 11.98 17.92 -21.42
CA GLU A 168 11.04 18.10 -22.55
C GLU A 168 9.74 18.80 -22.11
N ASN A 169 9.35 18.65 -20.83
CA ASN A 169 8.13 19.23 -20.27
C ASN A 169 8.45 20.20 -19.12
N LYS A 170 7.94 21.43 -19.22
CA LYS A 170 8.01 22.43 -18.15
C LYS A 170 7.05 22.07 -17.01
N THR A 171 7.60 21.52 -15.94
CA THR A 171 6.83 21.15 -14.74
C THR A 171 7.03 22.19 -13.63
N ALA A 172 6.07 22.31 -12.71
CA ALA A 172 6.03 23.40 -11.72
C ALA A 172 7.32 23.56 -10.87
N HIS A 173 7.91 22.44 -10.42
CA HIS A 173 9.14 22.45 -9.62
C HIS A 173 10.39 22.86 -10.43
N VAL A 174 10.42 22.58 -11.74
CA VAL A 174 11.50 23.02 -12.64
C VAL A 174 11.42 24.53 -12.85
N GLU A 175 10.23 25.05 -13.15
CA GLU A 175 10.01 26.50 -13.31
C GLU A 175 10.33 27.27 -12.02
N LEU A 176 9.92 26.74 -10.85
CA LEU A 176 10.28 27.33 -9.56
C LEU A 176 11.79 27.37 -9.37
N ALA A 177 12.50 26.26 -9.63
CA ALA A 177 13.94 26.19 -9.50
C ALA A 177 14.66 27.18 -10.43
N GLU A 178 14.21 27.33 -11.68
CA GLU A 178 14.77 28.30 -12.62
C GLU A 178 14.54 29.76 -12.16
N ARG A 179 13.35 30.06 -11.63
CA ARG A 179 13.06 31.39 -11.07
C ARG A 179 13.93 31.68 -9.85
N MET A 180 14.07 30.72 -8.94
CA MET A 180 14.93 30.89 -7.76
C MET A 180 16.40 31.11 -8.15
N ARG A 181 16.91 30.42 -9.17
CA ARG A 181 18.27 30.65 -9.71
C ARG A 181 18.47 32.07 -10.27
N LYS A 182 17.43 32.65 -10.86
CA LYS A 182 17.48 34.03 -11.39
C LYS A 182 17.45 35.08 -10.27
N VAL A 183 16.78 34.77 -9.16
CA VAL A 183 16.60 35.69 -8.03
C VAL A 183 17.78 35.65 -7.06
N ASP A 184 18.35 34.47 -6.80
CA ASP A 184 19.45 34.30 -5.84
C ASP A 184 20.71 33.75 -6.51
N THR A 185 21.73 34.60 -6.65
CA THR A 185 23.00 34.30 -7.35
C THR A 185 24.02 33.57 -6.46
N LYS A 186 23.71 33.26 -5.19
CA LYS A 186 24.72 32.80 -4.21
C LYS A 186 24.45 31.49 -3.47
N GLN A 187 23.27 30.88 -3.57
CA GLN A 187 23.02 29.54 -3.01
C GLN A 187 22.25 28.69 -4.02
N HIS A 188 22.86 27.60 -4.50
CA HIS A 188 22.29 26.80 -5.57
C HIS A 188 21.94 25.38 -5.13
N ALA A 189 20.72 24.98 -5.48
CA ALA A 189 20.30 23.60 -5.53
C ALA A 189 20.96 22.96 -6.78
N GLU A 190 21.98 22.12 -6.57
CA GLU A 190 22.69 21.41 -7.64
C GLU A 190 21.79 20.34 -8.30
N SER A 191 22.19 19.82 -9.46
CA SER A 191 21.52 18.64 -10.05
C SER A 191 21.46 17.51 -9.01
N GLN A 192 20.33 16.82 -8.90
CA GLN A 192 20.01 15.82 -7.84
C GLN A 192 19.56 16.39 -6.48
N SER A 193 19.20 17.67 -6.40
CA SER A 193 18.59 18.29 -5.21
C SER A 193 17.06 18.15 -5.15
N LEU A 194 16.51 18.37 -3.95
CA LEU A 194 15.08 18.42 -3.69
C LEU A 194 14.59 19.88 -3.77
N VAL A 195 13.50 20.12 -4.48
CA VAL A 195 12.82 21.42 -4.57
C VAL A 195 11.52 21.34 -3.77
N SER A 196 11.35 22.22 -2.78
CA SER A 196 10.21 22.28 -1.84
C SER A 196 9.45 23.58 -1.96
#